data_AF-A0A661XBB3-F1
#
_entry.id   AF-A0A661XBB3-F1
#
_cell.length_a   1.000
_cell.length_b   1.000
_cell.length_c   1.000
_cell.angle_alpha   90.00
_cell.angle_beta   90.00
_cell.angle_gamma   90.00
#
_symmetry.space_group_name_H-M   'P 1'
#
loop_
_entity.id
_entity.type
_entity.pdbx_description
1 polymer ?
#
loop_
_entity_poly.entity_id
_entity_poly.type
_entity_poly.pdbx_seq_one_letter_code
_entity_poly.pdbx_strand_id
1 'polypeptide(L)'
;MTVTNKKEPSTLKQVLKTSFPAVIDLSSQTITWLIEAIFLGQLSALALAGVGIAQQFIVLTFSILLTFVVGSSIIIVRYLGSGDKWNANHILAQAFLIGLFLSFLIGMFWYFIVPLLLGLIKENGNQTKFYATTYIHTVAFFAPAIITNFISLGILRGVGDTLLTMAISLTVNGLNLALDVLLIFGLLGFPRLEARGAGLAVGIAQSVGLMITLYFLRSRKASVFLAVSEITSPQWSTFKKLFKLGIPTTIEQLVWSTGQIILSFFAARISVIALAVHQVFVRIQSVLSMVNWGFSISGMTLVGKSIGAENFEEAKKNGRMVARVSWINAVVVGTLLYIFSENVMAIFTHDAQVITIGKSIMLIFVILQVPKALNTAYSGNLRGAADLAWLMWLAIGAVIMNEIIGAYILSFGLGLGLAGLWLIQIFDESERLTLNIWRFNKGNWKKV
;
A
#
# COMPACT_ATOMS: atom_id res chain seq x y z
N MET A 1 -29.74 8.16 37.90
CA MET A 1 -28.58 8.39 37.00
C MET A 1 -28.91 7.78 35.65
N THR A 2 -29.35 8.61 34.71
CA THR A 2 -29.68 8.22 33.33
C THR A 2 -28.39 7.87 32.59
N VAL A 3 -28.12 6.58 32.44
CA VAL A 3 -27.11 6.05 31.50
C VAL A 3 -27.53 6.54 30.12
N THR A 4 -26.83 7.54 29.61
CA THR A 4 -27.00 8.00 28.23
C THR A 4 -26.59 6.84 27.33
N ASN A 5 -27.61 6.14 26.83
CA ASN A 5 -27.48 5.10 25.83
C ASN A 5 -27.02 5.76 24.52
N LYS A 6 -25.73 6.09 24.42
CA LYS A 6 -25.09 6.46 23.15
C LYS A 6 -25.23 5.22 22.27
N LYS A 7 -26.26 5.19 21.42
CA LYS A 7 -26.43 4.19 20.35
C LYS A 7 -25.06 3.96 19.73
N GLU A 8 -24.51 2.77 19.93
CA GLU A 8 -23.26 2.39 19.29
C GLU A 8 -23.40 2.71 17.79
N PRO A 9 -22.43 3.43 17.19
CA PRO A 9 -22.53 3.77 15.78
C PRO A 9 -22.69 2.47 14.99
N SER A 10 -23.65 2.46 14.06
CA SER A 10 -23.94 1.28 13.25
C SER A 10 -22.63 0.74 12.66
N THR A 11 -22.50 -0.60 12.62
CA THR A 11 -21.28 -1.24 12.11
C THR A 11 -20.88 -0.71 10.72
N LEU A 12 -21.86 -0.38 9.88
CA LEU A 12 -21.63 0.27 8.59
C LEU A 12 -20.97 1.66 8.73
N LYS A 13 -21.45 2.49 9.65
CA LYS A 13 -20.88 3.83 9.89
C LYS A 13 -19.43 3.75 10.36
N GLN A 14 -19.09 2.77 11.20
CA GLN A 14 -17.71 2.56 11.65
C GLN A 14 -16.80 2.11 10.51
N VAL A 15 -17.25 1.16 9.68
CA VAL A 15 -16.53 0.70 8.49
C VAL A 15 -16.29 1.88 7.55
N LEU A 16 -17.33 2.62 7.15
CA LEU A 16 -17.18 3.74 6.22
C LEU A 16 -16.30 4.86 6.78
N LYS A 17 -16.41 5.17 8.07
CA LYS A 17 -15.56 6.18 8.73
C LYS A 17 -14.08 5.77 8.73
N THR A 18 -13.79 4.48 8.65
CA THR A 18 -12.40 3.98 8.67
C THR A 18 -11.89 3.75 7.25
N SER A 19 -12.64 3.06 6.40
CA SER A 19 -12.20 2.66 5.06
C SER A 19 -12.15 3.83 4.07
N PHE A 20 -13.17 4.68 4.00
CA PHE A 20 -13.24 5.74 2.99
C PHE A 20 -12.08 6.75 3.11
N PRO A 21 -11.72 7.24 4.32
CA PRO A 21 -10.54 8.09 4.47
C PRO A 21 -9.24 7.36 4.14
N ALA A 22 -9.12 6.06 4.48
CA ALA A 22 -7.94 5.27 4.12
C ALA A 22 -7.79 5.09 2.60
N VAL A 23 -8.90 4.95 1.88
CA VAL A 23 -8.91 4.92 0.41
C VAL A 23 -8.40 6.24 -0.17
N ILE A 24 -8.89 7.37 0.33
CA ILE A 24 -8.44 8.71 -0.13
C ILE A 24 -6.97 8.92 0.21
N ASP A 25 -6.55 8.59 1.43
CA ASP A 25 -5.17 8.66 1.91
C ASP A 25 -4.22 7.92 0.95
N LEU A 26 -4.46 6.63 0.72
CA LEU A 26 -3.64 5.80 -0.17
C LEU A 26 -3.66 6.30 -1.62
N SER A 27 -4.86 6.58 -2.16
CA SER A 27 -5.01 6.99 -3.56
C SER A 27 -4.36 8.35 -3.83
N SER A 28 -4.40 9.28 -2.86
CA SER A 28 -3.80 10.61 -3.01
C SER A 28 -2.29 10.53 -3.25
N GLN A 29 -1.60 9.59 -2.59
CA GLN A 29 -0.17 9.40 -2.77
C GLN A 29 0.18 8.93 -4.18
N THR A 30 -0.61 8.01 -4.75
CA THR A 30 -0.40 7.56 -6.13
C THR A 30 -0.68 8.65 -7.15
N ILE A 31 -1.70 9.49 -6.93
CA ILE A 31 -1.98 10.64 -7.79
C ILE A 31 -0.79 11.62 -7.76
N THR A 32 -0.24 11.89 -6.58
CA THR A 32 0.95 12.75 -6.45
C THR A 32 2.14 12.20 -7.23
N TRP A 33 2.45 10.91 -7.11
CA TRP A 33 3.54 10.29 -7.87
C TRP A 33 3.34 10.36 -9.39
N LEU A 34 2.09 10.23 -9.85
CA LEU A 34 1.77 10.38 -11.27
C LEU A 34 2.03 11.81 -11.75
N ILE A 35 1.58 12.81 -11.00
CA ILE A 35 1.77 14.23 -11.35
C ILE A 35 3.25 14.62 -11.31
N GLU A 36 4.00 14.17 -10.30
CA GLU A 36 5.45 14.38 -10.20
C GLU A 36 6.19 13.80 -11.42
N ALA A 37 5.81 12.58 -11.85
CA ALA A 37 6.35 11.98 -13.06
C ALA A 37 6.02 12.81 -14.32
N ILE A 38 4.84 13.43 -14.38
CA ILE A 38 4.49 14.35 -15.48
C ILE A 38 5.39 15.58 -15.47
N PHE A 39 5.61 16.22 -14.30
CA PHE A 39 6.49 17.38 -14.19
C PHE A 39 7.94 17.07 -14.59
N LEU A 40 8.45 15.92 -14.16
CA LEU A 40 9.79 15.47 -14.54
C LEU A 40 9.88 15.10 -16.03
N GLY A 41 8.82 14.53 -16.60
CA GLY A 41 8.73 14.24 -18.03
C GLY A 41 8.71 15.51 -18.89
N GLN A 42 8.07 16.58 -18.42
CA GLN A 42 8.10 17.90 -19.06
C GLN A 42 9.48 18.55 -19.00
N LEU A 43 10.27 18.23 -17.98
CA LEU A 43 11.65 18.70 -17.87
C LEU A 43 12.55 18.02 -18.90
N SER A 44 12.63 16.69 -18.87
CA SER A 44 13.28 15.86 -19.90
C SER A 44 13.01 14.37 -19.69
N ALA A 45 13.11 13.58 -20.78
CA ALA A 45 13.03 12.12 -20.68
C ALA A 45 14.11 11.51 -19.76
N LEU A 46 15.31 12.11 -19.74
CA LEU A 46 16.43 11.68 -18.90
C LEU A 46 16.18 11.95 -17.41
N ALA A 47 15.53 13.07 -17.08
CA ALA A 47 15.15 13.39 -15.70
C ALA A 47 14.07 12.43 -15.18
N LEU A 48 13.04 12.18 -15.98
CA LEU A 48 12.00 11.21 -15.67
C LEU A 48 12.57 9.81 -15.44
N ALA A 49 13.41 9.33 -16.36
CA ALA A 49 14.05 8.02 -16.23
C ALA A 49 14.94 7.95 -14.98
N GLY A 50 15.76 8.97 -14.74
CA GLY A 50 16.72 8.98 -13.62
C GLY A 50 16.01 8.98 -12.26
N VAL A 51 15.04 9.87 -12.07
CA VAL A 51 14.26 9.92 -10.83
C VAL A 51 13.42 8.66 -10.66
N GLY A 52 12.81 8.13 -11.72
CA GLY A 52 12.02 6.90 -11.67
C GLY A 52 12.83 5.70 -11.18
N ILE A 53 14.07 5.53 -11.65
CA ILE A 53 14.96 4.47 -11.16
C ILE A 53 15.30 4.68 -9.68
N ALA A 54 15.60 5.91 -9.26
CA ALA A 54 15.88 6.21 -7.85
C ALA A 54 14.66 5.91 -6.94
N GLN A 55 13.45 6.23 -7.39
CA GLN A 55 12.20 5.94 -6.68
C GLN A 55 11.99 4.43 -6.49
N GLN A 56 12.42 3.58 -7.42
CA GLN A 56 12.31 2.13 -7.25
C GLN A 56 13.06 1.62 -6.00
N PHE A 57 14.23 2.18 -5.69
CA PHE A 57 14.97 1.85 -4.46
C PHE A 57 14.24 2.33 -3.19
N ILE A 58 13.57 3.48 -3.26
CA ILE A 58 12.74 4.00 -2.15
C ILE A 58 11.55 3.05 -1.91
N VAL A 59 10.85 2.64 -2.97
CA VAL A 59 9.71 1.71 -2.89
C VAL A 59 10.13 0.35 -2.32
N LEU A 60 11.29 -0.18 -2.73
CA LEU A 60 11.85 -1.41 -2.16
C LEU A 60 12.07 -1.28 -0.65
N THR A 61 12.59 -0.13 -0.21
CA THR A 61 12.83 0.12 1.21
C THR A 61 11.52 0.23 1.99
N PHE A 62 10.53 0.94 1.47
CA PHE A 62 9.20 1.04 2.11
C PHE A 62 8.49 -0.31 2.20
N SER A 63 8.72 -1.20 1.24
CA SER A 63 8.19 -2.56 1.28
C SER A 63 8.74 -3.35 2.48
N ILE A 64 10.01 -3.15 2.84
CA ILE A 64 10.61 -3.75 4.04
C ILE A 64 10.03 -3.09 5.31
N LEU A 65 9.89 -1.76 5.32
CA LEU A 65 9.31 -1.04 6.45
C LEU A 65 7.83 -1.37 6.70
N LEU A 66 7.11 -1.86 5.70
CA LEU A 66 5.74 -2.34 5.86
C LEU A 66 5.64 -3.49 6.89
N THR A 67 6.67 -4.36 6.96
CA THR A 67 6.85 -5.37 8.03
C THR A 67 6.57 -4.75 9.39
N PHE A 68 7.21 -3.61 9.62
CA PHE A 68 7.23 -2.92 10.89
C PHE A 68 5.88 -2.28 11.19
N VAL A 69 5.34 -1.56 10.20
CA VAL A 69 4.02 -0.91 10.28
C VAL A 69 2.92 -1.92 10.62
N VAL A 70 2.87 -3.04 9.91
CA VAL A 70 1.83 -4.06 10.11
C VAL A 70 2.00 -4.74 11.47
N GLY A 71 3.23 -5.16 11.81
CA GLY A 71 3.53 -5.79 13.09
C GLY A 71 3.16 -4.90 14.29
N SER A 72 3.53 -3.63 14.27
CA SER A 72 3.19 -2.65 15.31
C SER A 72 1.68 -2.42 15.40
N SER A 73 1.03 -2.21 14.26
CA SER A 73 -0.40 -1.90 14.21
C SER A 73 -1.25 -3.02 14.83
N ILE A 74 -0.93 -4.29 14.57
CA ILE A 74 -1.67 -5.44 15.14
C ILE A 74 -1.58 -5.45 16.66
N ILE A 75 -0.37 -5.29 17.22
CA ILE A 75 -0.18 -5.30 18.67
C ILE A 75 -0.90 -4.12 19.31
N ILE A 76 -0.75 -2.92 18.75
CA ILE A 76 -1.36 -1.69 19.29
C ILE A 76 -2.88 -1.80 19.24
N VAL A 77 -3.46 -2.27 18.13
CA VAL A 77 -4.91 -2.46 17.99
C VAL A 77 -5.46 -3.43 19.03
N ARG A 78 -4.75 -4.53 19.33
CA ARG A 78 -5.17 -5.48 20.37
C ARG A 78 -5.20 -4.82 21.76
N TYR A 79 -4.15 -4.08 22.13
CA TYR A 79 -4.11 -3.35 23.41
C TYR A 79 -5.17 -2.24 23.50
N LEU A 80 -5.41 -1.53 22.40
CA LEU A 80 -6.51 -0.55 22.35
C LEU A 80 -7.88 -1.22 22.51
N GLY A 81 -8.06 -2.41 21.95
CA GLY A 81 -9.27 -3.22 22.12
C GLY A 81 -9.49 -3.64 23.58
N SER A 82 -8.43 -4.07 24.28
CA SER A 82 -8.50 -4.48 25.68
C SER A 82 -8.57 -3.30 26.67
N GLY A 83 -8.54 -2.06 26.18
CA GLY A 83 -8.52 -0.84 27.00
C GLY A 83 -7.15 -0.49 27.59
N ASP A 84 -6.11 -1.26 27.29
CA ASP A 84 -4.74 -1.07 27.79
C ASP A 84 -3.98 -0.02 26.96
N LYS A 85 -4.32 1.25 27.21
CA LYS A 85 -3.69 2.37 26.52
C LYS A 85 -2.21 2.52 26.85
N TRP A 86 -1.76 2.07 28.02
CA TRP A 86 -0.35 2.20 28.40
C TRP A 86 0.52 1.31 27.51
N ASN A 87 0.18 0.02 27.40
CA ASN A 87 0.92 -0.88 26.51
C ASN A 87 0.79 -0.47 25.04
N ALA A 88 -0.37 0.02 24.60
CA ALA A 88 -0.54 0.56 23.24
C ALA A 88 0.45 1.72 22.96
N ASN A 89 0.58 2.66 23.90
CA ASN A 89 1.50 3.80 23.78
C ASN A 89 2.97 3.39 23.88
N HIS A 90 3.29 2.40 24.73
CA HIS A 90 4.63 1.85 24.84
C HIS A 90 5.08 1.22 23.51
N ILE A 91 4.23 0.40 22.88
CA ILE A 91 4.55 -0.21 21.58
C ILE A 91 4.70 0.85 20.49
N LEU A 92 3.86 1.90 20.49
CA LEU A 92 4.03 3.03 19.57
C LEU A 92 5.39 3.72 19.77
N ALA A 93 5.79 3.99 21.01
CA ALA A 93 7.06 4.66 21.32
C ALA A 93 8.28 3.83 20.88
N GLN A 94 8.26 2.52 21.18
CA GLN A 94 9.27 1.58 20.68
C GLN A 94 9.30 1.56 19.16
N ALA A 95 8.13 1.64 18.53
CA ALA A 95 8.02 1.65 17.09
C ALA A 95 8.55 2.90 16.41
N PHE A 96 8.30 4.04 17.02
CA PHE A 96 8.89 5.30 16.62
C PHE A 96 10.43 5.28 16.75
N LEU A 97 10.96 4.78 17.87
CA LEU A 97 12.41 4.68 18.11
C LEU A 97 13.11 3.79 17.07
N ILE A 98 12.54 2.61 16.82
CA ILE A 98 13.06 1.67 15.82
C ILE A 98 13.00 2.31 14.43
N GLY A 99 11.90 3.00 14.12
CA GLY A 99 11.75 3.75 12.88
C GLY A 99 12.83 4.80 12.69
N LEU A 100 13.15 5.55 13.75
CA LEU A 100 14.23 6.54 13.72
C LEU A 100 15.61 5.89 13.51
N PHE A 101 15.90 4.78 14.19
CA PHE A 101 17.15 4.04 13.99
C PHE A 101 17.28 3.49 12.57
N LEU A 102 16.22 2.82 12.07
CA LEU A 102 16.18 2.30 10.69
C LEU A 102 16.27 3.43 9.67
N SER A 103 15.68 4.59 9.94
CA SER A 103 15.72 5.73 9.03
C SER A 103 17.13 6.24 8.79
N PHE A 104 17.99 6.19 9.81
CA PHE A 104 19.39 6.58 9.69
C PHE A 104 20.17 5.55 8.85
N LEU A 105 19.99 4.26 9.12
CA LEU A 105 20.62 3.19 8.33
C LEU A 105 20.19 3.20 6.86
N ILE A 106 18.89 3.40 6.62
CA ILE A 106 18.33 3.50 5.27
C ILE A 106 18.79 4.77 4.58
N GLY A 107 18.82 5.91 5.27
CA GLY A 107 19.36 7.16 4.73
C GLY A 107 20.83 7.00 4.30
N MET A 108 21.64 6.32 5.12
CA MET A 108 23.02 5.99 4.78
C MET A 108 23.10 5.07 3.56
N PHE A 109 22.24 4.05 3.49
CA PHE A 109 22.13 3.17 2.32
C PHE A 109 21.74 3.94 1.04
N TRP A 110 20.75 4.84 1.11
CA TRP A 110 20.35 5.69 -0.01
C TRP A 110 21.45 6.64 -0.45
N TYR A 111 22.22 7.20 0.48
CA TYR A 111 23.29 8.14 0.17
C TYR A 111 24.53 7.45 -0.43
N PHE A 112 24.99 6.35 0.16
CA PHE A 112 26.28 5.73 -0.23
C PHE A 112 26.12 4.58 -1.22
N ILE A 113 25.11 3.72 -1.06
CA ILE A 113 25.03 2.45 -1.80
C ILE A 113 24.21 2.59 -3.08
N VAL A 114 23.08 3.31 -3.05
CA VAL A 114 22.23 3.47 -4.25
C VAL A 114 22.98 4.09 -5.43
N PRO A 115 23.80 5.15 -5.28
CA PRO A 115 24.59 5.68 -6.41
C PRO A 115 25.58 4.69 -7.03
N LEU A 116 26.12 3.76 -6.23
CA LEU A 116 26.98 2.68 -6.73
C LEU A 116 26.18 1.68 -7.57
N LEU A 117 24.98 1.29 -7.10
CA LEU A 117 24.07 0.41 -7.83
C LEU A 117 23.57 1.05 -9.12
N LEU A 118 23.28 2.35 -9.10
CA LEU A 118 22.94 3.13 -10.30
C LEU A 118 24.10 3.15 -11.31
N GLY A 119 25.35 3.04 -10.85
CA GLY A 119 26.52 2.93 -11.73
C GLY A 119 26.62 1.63 -12.52
N LEU A 120 25.87 0.59 -12.15
CA LEU A 120 25.80 -0.68 -12.87
C LEU A 120 24.85 -0.61 -14.07
N ILE A 121 23.97 0.39 -14.12
CA ILE A 121 23.04 0.60 -15.22
C ILE A 121 23.81 1.25 -16.37
N LYS A 122 23.98 0.49 -17.46
CA LYS A 122 24.62 0.99 -18.68
C LYS A 122 23.63 1.86 -19.45
N GLU A 123 23.88 3.17 -19.50
CA GLU A 123 23.17 4.08 -20.40
C GLU A 123 24.14 4.93 -21.23
N ASN A 124 23.71 5.23 -22.46
CA ASN A 124 24.42 6.10 -23.39
C ASN A 124 24.12 7.57 -23.02
N GLY A 125 24.78 8.07 -21.99
CA GLY A 125 24.67 9.46 -21.54
C GLY A 125 24.60 9.55 -20.02
N ASN A 126 25.67 10.00 -19.39
CA ASN A 126 25.79 10.10 -17.92
C ASN A 126 24.73 11.01 -17.22
N GLN A 127 23.83 11.65 -17.98
CA GLN A 127 22.83 12.59 -17.46
C GLN A 127 21.70 11.92 -16.65
N THR A 128 21.18 10.77 -17.07
CA THR A 128 20.14 10.06 -16.29
C THR A 128 20.66 9.65 -14.91
N LYS A 129 21.89 9.13 -14.87
CA LYS A 129 22.58 8.80 -13.61
C LYS A 129 22.78 10.04 -12.74
N PHE A 130 23.14 11.17 -13.35
CA PHE A 130 23.25 12.45 -12.64
C PHE A 130 21.91 12.82 -11.99
N TYR A 131 20.79 12.78 -12.71
CA TYR A 131 19.47 13.07 -12.15
C TYR A 131 19.09 12.10 -11.03
N ALA A 132 19.29 10.79 -11.24
CA ALA A 132 19.02 9.76 -10.24
C ALA A 132 19.82 9.96 -8.94
N THR A 133 21.12 10.23 -9.07
CA THR A 133 22.04 10.41 -7.94
C THR A 133 21.75 11.72 -7.20
N THR A 134 21.47 12.79 -7.94
CA THR A 134 21.10 14.09 -7.37
C THR A 134 19.82 14.00 -6.55
N TYR A 135 18.81 13.32 -7.10
CA TYR A 135 17.54 13.08 -6.41
C TYR A 135 17.74 12.24 -5.15
N ILE A 136 18.40 11.07 -5.25
CA ILE A 136 18.52 10.16 -4.10
C ILE A 136 19.38 10.74 -2.98
N HIS A 137 20.46 11.48 -3.29
CA HIS A 137 21.25 12.19 -2.27
C HIS A 137 20.41 13.21 -1.51
N THR A 138 19.56 13.95 -2.23
CA THR A 138 18.68 14.95 -1.64
C THR A 138 17.67 14.29 -0.72
N VAL A 139 16.99 13.23 -1.21
CA VAL A 139 16.00 12.48 -0.41
C VAL A 139 16.64 11.79 0.80
N ALA A 140 17.86 11.27 0.67
CA ALA A 140 18.59 10.62 1.75
C ALA A 140 18.80 11.53 2.97
N PHE A 141 19.01 12.83 2.75
CA PHE A 141 19.13 13.79 3.84
C PHE A 141 17.83 13.92 4.65
N PHE A 142 16.67 13.75 4.00
CA PHE A 142 15.36 13.77 4.64
C PHE A 142 14.87 12.38 5.08
N ALA A 143 15.68 11.32 4.93
CA ALA A 143 15.28 9.96 5.29
C ALA A 143 14.72 9.84 6.72
N PRO A 144 15.28 10.50 7.76
CA PRO A 144 14.70 10.48 9.10
C PRO A 144 13.28 11.02 9.18
N ALA A 145 12.98 12.09 8.44
CA ALA A 145 11.65 12.66 8.40
C ALA A 145 10.68 11.76 7.63
N ILE A 146 11.08 11.35 6.43
CA ILE A 146 10.27 10.57 5.49
C ILE A 146 9.89 9.21 6.11
N ILE A 147 10.87 8.46 6.62
CA ILE A 147 10.66 7.10 7.10
C ILE A 147 9.90 7.09 8.42
N THR A 148 10.25 8.00 9.34
CA THR A 148 9.55 8.09 10.63
C THR A 148 8.10 8.54 10.42
N ASN A 149 7.84 9.46 9.48
CA ASN A 149 6.46 9.84 9.14
C ASN A 149 5.70 8.67 8.49
N PHE A 150 6.31 7.94 7.57
CA PHE A 150 5.72 6.76 6.95
C PHE A 150 5.31 5.71 8.00
N ILE A 151 6.19 5.41 8.96
CA ILE A 151 5.90 4.46 10.04
C ILE A 151 4.77 4.97 10.93
N SER A 152 4.84 6.24 11.34
CA SER A 152 3.85 6.85 12.24
C SER A 152 2.45 6.91 11.60
N LEU A 153 2.36 7.37 10.34
CA LEU A 153 1.11 7.39 9.59
C LEU A 153 0.58 5.98 9.33
N GLY A 154 1.47 5.03 9.00
CA GLY A 154 1.10 3.63 8.83
C GLY A 154 0.46 3.05 10.09
N ILE A 155 1.03 3.32 11.27
CA ILE A 155 0.49 2.89 12.56
C ILE A 155 -0.85 3.58 12.86
N LEU A 156 -0.92 4.92 12.70
CA LEU A 156 -2.18 5.67 12.88
C LEU A 156 -3.31 5.13 12.00
N ARG A 157 -2.97 4.78 10.75
CA ARG A 157 -3.91 4.18 9.80
C ARG A 157 -4.35 2.80 10.28
N GLY A 158 -3.40 1.97 10.72
CA GLY A 158 -3.66 0.63 11.25
C GLY A 158 -4.50 0.61 12.53
N VAL A 159 -4.39 1.63 13.39
CA VAL A 159 -5.22 1.76 14.62
C VAL A 159 -6.59 2.39 14.36
N GLY A 160 -6.85 2.86 13.15
CA GLY A 160 -8.15 3.39 12.73
C GLY A 160 -8.30 4.90 12.77
N ASP A 161 -7.23 5.66 12.99
CA ASP A 161 -7.25 7.13 12.91
C ASP A 161 -7.15 7.61 11.45
N THR A 162 -7.91 6.98 10.55
CA THR A 162 -7.75 7.15 9.10
C THR A 162 -8.17 8.52 8.59
N LEU A 163 -9.08 9.22 9.29
CA LEU A 163 -9.40 10.62 8.99
C LEU A 163 -8.20 11.54 9.24
N LEU A 164 -7.47 11.29 10.34
CA LEU A 164 -6.29 12.05 10.67
C LEU A 164 -5.18 11.77 9.65
N THR A 165 -4.94 10.49 9.31
CA THR A 165 -3.92 10.14 8.32
C THR A 165 -4.26 10.70 6.95
N MET A 166 -5.52 10.64 6.52
CA MET A 166 -5.99 11.26 5.28
C MET A 166 -5.71 12.77 5.25
N ALA A 167 -6.07 13.50 6.30
CA ALA A 167 -5.86 14.94 6.36
C ALA A 167 -4.37 15.31 6.29
N ILE A 168 -3.52 14.56 7.01
CA ILE A 168 -2.06 14.77 6.97
C ILE A 168 -1.51 14.44 5.58
N SER A 169 -1.85 13.28 5.01
CA SER A 169 -1.39 12.86 3.68
C SER A 169 -1.81 13.84 2.59
N LEU A 170 -3.05 14.33 2.60
CA LEU A 170 -3.52 15.35 1.64
C LEU A 170 -2.74 16.66 1.79
N THR A 171 -2.44 17.08 3.02
CA THR A 171 -1.62 18.27 3.28
C THR A 171 -0.20 18.10 2.76
N VAL A 172 0.43 16.95 3.05
CA VAL A 172 1.77 16.59 2.60
C VAL A 172 1.82 16.52 1.07
N ASN A 173 0.87 15.82 0.46
CA ASN A 173 0.80 15.63 -0.99
C ASN A 173 0.53 16.95 -1.71
N GLY A 174 -0.37 17.79 -1.19
CA GLY A 174 -0.63 19.12 -1.74
C GLY A 174 0.58 20.05 -1.63
N LEU A 175 1.26 20.04 -0.47
CA LEU A 175 2.50 20.79 -0.27
C LEU A 175 3.62 20.29 -1.20
N ASN A 176 3.74 18.96 -1.37
CA ASN A 176 4.72 18.37 -2.27
C ASN A 176 4.53 18.88 -3.70
N LEU A 177 3.32 18.75 -4.25
CA LEU A 177 3.03 19.19 -5.62
C LEU A 177 3.23 20.69 -5.82
N ALA A 178 2.87 21.51 -4.82
CA ALA A 178 3.13 22.94 -4.86
C ALA A 178 4.63 23.26 -4.89
N LEU A 179 5.43 22.56 -4.06
CA LEU A 179 6.88 22.72 -4.04
C LEU A 179 7.55 22.16 -5.29
N ASP A 180 7.05 21.07 -5.87
CA ASP A 180 7.55 20.51 -7.13
C ASP A 180 7.47 21.54 -8.24
N VAL A 181 6.31 22.18 -8.43
CA VAL A 181 6.13 23.22 -9.45
C VAL A 181 7.11 24.38 -9.25
N LEU A 182 7.34 24.80 -8.00
CA LEU A 182 8.24 25.92 -7.70
C LEU A 182 9.72 25.55 -7.89
N LEU A 183 10.16 24.39 -7.38
CA LEU A 183 11.57 24.01 -7.29
C LEU A 183 12.07 23.28 -8.54
N ILE A 184 11.23 22.51 -9.23
CA ILE A 184 11.61 21.85 -10.48
C ILE A 184 11.82 22.89 -11.58
N PHE A 185 10.85 23.80 -11.75
CA PHE A 185 10.84 24.78 -12.84
C PHE A 185 11.50 26.13 -12.49
N GLY A 186 11.69 26.45 -11.21
CA GLY A 186 12.28 27.72 -10.77
C GLY A 186 11.32 28.91 -10.93
N LEU A 187 10.07 28.74 -10.51
CA LEU A 187 9.02 29.78 -10.61
C LEU A 187 9.02 30.70 -9.39
N LEU A 188 8.41 31.89 -9.50
CA LEU A 188 8.28 32.89 -8.42
C LEU A 188 9.62 33.34 -7.78
N GLY A 189 10.70 33.36 -8.55
CA GLY A 189 12.04 33.77 -8.09
C GLY A 189 12.83 32.67 -7.39
N PHE A 190 12.31 31.44 -7.33
CA PHE A 190 13.08 30.28 -6.88
C PHE A 190 14.09 29.83 -7.95
N PRO A 191 15.26 29.28 -7.55
CA PRO A 191 16.19 28.70 -8.50
C PRO A 191 15.59 27.45 -9.14
N ARG A 192 15.90 27.22 -10.43
CA ARG A 192 15.55 25.99 -11.14
C ARG A 192 16.46 24.86 -10.67
N LEU A 193 15.93 23.97 -9.83
CA LEU A 193 16.69 22.89 -9.19
C LEU A 193 16.44 21.50 -9.81
N GLU A 194 15.50 21.39 -10.76
CA GLU A 194 15.26 20.16 -11.52
C GLU A 194 15.04 18.94 -10.60
N ALA A 195 15.76 17.83 -10.80
CA ALA A 195 15.62 16.63 -9.94
C ALA A 195 16.02 16.88 -8.48
N ARG A 196 16.91 17.84 -8.19
CA ARG A 196 17.19 18.26 -6.81
C ARG A 196 15.97 18.94 -6.20
N GLY A 197 15.24 19.72 -7.00
CA GLY A 197 13.99 20.38 -6.62
C GLY A 197 12.92 19.37 -6.21
N ALA A 198 12.72 18.32 -7.00
CA ALA A 198 11.80 17.22 -6.67
C ALA A 198 12.18 16.53 -5.34
N GLY A 199 13.47 16.23 -5.14
CA GLY A 199 13.96 15.65 -3.89
C GLY A 199 13.75 16.56 -2.66
N LEU A 200 13.90 17.88 -2.83
CA LEU A 200 13.64 18.86 -1.77
C LEU A 200 12.15 19.00 -1.47
N ALA A 201 11.31 19.02 -2.50
CA ALA A 201 9.85 19.12 -2.36
C ALA A 201 9.31 17.99 -1.48
N VAL A 202 9.65 16.74 -1.80
CA VAL A 202 9.20 15.58 -1.02
C VAL A 202 9.79 15.58 0.40
N GLY A 203 11.06 15.95 0.54
CA GLY A 203 11.74 16.03 1.83
C GLY A 203 11.11 17.06 2.77
N ILE A 204 10.86 18.27 2.27
CA ILE A 204 10.22 19.36 3.03
C ILE A 204 8.77 18.98 3.36
N ALA A 205 8.00 18.50 2.38
CA ALA A 205 6.62 18.11 2.57
C ALA A 205 6.46 17.02 3.64
N GLN A 206 7.32 16.00 3.61
CA GLN A 206 7.31 14.92 4.61
C GLN A 206 7.82 15.38 5.98
N SER A 207 8.73 16.35 6.03
CA SER A 207 9.17 16.97 7.29
C SER A 207 8.05 17.73 7.97
N VAL A 208 7.27 18.51 7.20
CA VAL A 208 6.04 19.15 7.68
C VAL A 208 5.02 18.11 8.11
N GLY A 209 4.83 17.06 7.32
CA GLY A 209 3.99 15.90 7.66
C GLY A 209 4.37 15.29 9.00
N LEU A 210 5.66 15.02 9.24
CA LEU A 210 6.15 14.49 10.51
C LEU A 210 5.84 15.43 11.67
N MET A 211 6.06 16.73 11.51
CA MET A 211 5.77 17.72 12.55
C MET A 211 4.28 17.74 12.92
N ILE A 212 3.39 17.68 11.93
CA ILE A 212 1.95 17.58 12.15
C ILE A 212 1.61 16.26 12.85
N THR A 213 2.13 15.13 12.36
CA THR A 213 1.92 13.80 12.95
C THR A 213 2.36 13.78 14.43
N LEU A 214 3.54 14.32 14.75
CA LEU A 214 4.05 14.42 16.11
C LEU A 214 3.18 15.31 17.00
N TYR A 215 2.69 16.44 16.48
CA TYR A 215 1.75 17.30 17.20
C TYR A 215 0.47 16.53 17.58
N PHE A 216 -0.11 15.76 16.67
CA PHE A 216 -1.31 14.97 16.96
C PHE A 216 -1.05 13.81 17.94
N LEU A 217 0.08 13.11 17.78
CA LEU A 217 0.51 12.05 18.69
C LEU A 217 0.81 12.57 20.11
N ARG A 218 1.22 13.84 20.25
CA ARG A 218 1.50 14.48 21.55
C ARG A 218 0.34 15.29 22.13
N SER A 219 -0.69 15.60 21.36
CA SER A 219 -1.84 16.40 21.83
C SER A 219 -3.00 15.55 22.39
N ARG A 220 -2.83 14.22 22.50
CA ARG A 220 -3.87 13.25 22.92
C ARG A 220 -5.14 13.29 22.06
N LYS A 221 -5.05 13.87 20.86
CA LYS A 221 -6.15 13.93 19.87
C LYS A 221 -6.23 12.67 19.00
N ALA A 222 -5.16 11.90 18.93
CA ALA A 222 -5.12 10.57 18.31
C ALA A 222 -5.55 9.48 19.31
N SER A 223 -5.90 8.30 18.79
CA SER A 223 -6.23 7.11 19.57
C SER A 223 -5.05 6.59 20.40
N VAL A 224 -3.83 6.97 20.02
CA VAL A 224 -2.57 6.64 20.70
C VAL A 224 -1.79 7.91 21.05
N PHE A 225 -0.97 7.82 22.08
CA PHE A 225 -0.18 8.94 22.59
C PHE A 225 1.30 8.57 22.63
N LEU A 226 2.15 9.43 22.05
CA LEU A 226 3.59 9.23 22.08
C LEU A 226 4.18 9.79 23.38
N ALA A 227 4.39 8.90 24.35
CA ALA A 227 5.08 9.21 25.60
C ALA A 227 6.60 9.18 25.39
N VAL A 228 7.26 10.33 25.45
CA VAL A 228 8.73 10.45 25.25
C VAL A 228 9.51 9.66 26.31
N SER A 229 8.95 9.49 27.51
CA SER A 229 9.54 8.66 28.58
C SER A 229 9.64 7.17 28.22
N GLU A 230 8.81 6.68 27.30
CA GLU A 230 8.82 5.27 26.86
C GLU A 230 9.76 5.04 25.65
N ILE A 231 10.33 6.12 25.09
CA ILE A 231 11.33 6.06 24.01
C ILE A 231 12.72 5.70 24.56
N THR A 232 12.99 5.92 25.85
CA THR A 232 14.33 5.78 26.44
C THR A 232 14.67 4.38 26.95
N SER A 233 13.72 3.44 26.92
CA SER A 233 13.89 2.06 27.40
C SER A 233 13.71 1.04 26.26
N PRO A 234 14.66 0.92 25.31
CA PRO A 234 14.54 -0.01 24.19
C PRO A 234 14.43 -1.47 24.68
N GLN A 235 13.38 -2.17 24.27
CA GLN A 235 13.17 -3.58 24.60
C GLN A 235 13.38 -4.46 23.37
N TRP A 236 14.51 -5.19 23.34
CA TRP A 236 14.83 -6.10 22.25
C TRP A 236 13.78 -7.20 22.04
N SER A 237 13.10 -7.62 23.11
CA SER A 237 11.96 -8.54 23.06
C SER A 237 10.82 -7.99 22.19
N THR A 238 10.47 -6.72 22.36
CA THR A 238 9.46 -6.01 21.58
C THR A 238 9.88 -5.91 20.12
N PHE A 239 11.14 -5.57 19.84
CA PHE A 239 11.71 -5.56 18.49
C PHE A 239 11.54 -6.91 17.78
N LYS A 240 11.96 -8.00 18.43
CA LYS A 240 11.87 -9.37 17.87
C LYS A 240 10.41 -9.76 17.60
N LYS A 241 9.48 -9.35 18.47
CA LYS A 241 8.05 -9.62 18.31
C LYS A 241 7.45 -8.90 17.11
N LEU A 242 7.79 -7.61 16.93
CA LEU A 242 7.33 -6.79 15.80
C LEU A 242 7.80 -7.37 14.46
N PHE A 243 9.09 -7.70 14.36
CA PHE A 243 9.64 -8.33 13.15
C PHE A 243 9.01 -9.69 12.88
N LYS A 244 8.91 -10.56 13.90
CA LYS A 244 8.32 -11.90 13.74
C LYS A 244 6.88 -11.83 13.24
N LEU A 245 6.10 -10.85 13.70
CA LEU A 245 4.73 -10.62 13.23
C LEU A 245 4.71 -10.05 11.81
N GLY A 246 5.59 -9.11 11.46
CA GLY A 246 5.56 -8.48 10.14
C GLY A 246 6.12 -9.34 9.00
N ILE A 247 7.12 -10.19 9.26
CA ILE A 247 7.85 -10.96 8.22
C ILE A 247 6.91 -11.73 7.28
N PRO A 248 5.87 -12.45 7.77
CA PRO A 248 4.94 -13.13 6.90
C PRO A 248 4.25 -12.22 5.88
N THR A 249 3.91 -10.97 6.26
CA THR A 249 3.29 -10.00 5.33
C THR A 249 4.28 -9.56 4.25
N THR A 250 5.55 -9.41 4.59
CA THR A 250 6.59 -9.04 3.62
C THR A 250 6.88 -10.16 2.65
N ILE A 251 6.94 -11.41 3.13
CA ILE A 251 7.06 -12.59 2.26
C ILE A 251 5.84 -12.69 1.35
N GLU A 252 4.62 -12.53 1.88
CA GLU A 252 3.38 -12.48 1.10
C GLU A 252 3.48 -11.44 -0.04
N GLN A 253 3.93 -10.22 0.26
CA GLN A 253 4.05 -9.14 -0.72
C GLN A 253 5.14 -9.41 -1.78
N LEU A 254 6.29 -9.96 -1.38
CA LEU A 254 7.38 -10.32 -2.31
C LEU A 254 6.97 -11.47 -3.24
N VAL A 255 6.27 -12.46 -2.70
CA VAL A 255 5.72 -13.58 -3.46
C VAL A 255 4.71 -13.07 -4.49
N TRP A 256 3.77 -12.22 -4.08
CA TRP A 256 2.81 -11.59 -4.99
C TRP A 256 3.49 -10.74 -6.07
N SER A 257 4.52 -9.97 -5.70
CA SER A 257 5.28 -9.15 -6.65
C SER A 257 6.02 -10.01 -7.68
N THR A 258 6.60 -11.14 -7.24
CA THR A 258 7.24 -12.13 -8.12
C THR A 258 6.21 -12.71 -9.09
N GLY A 259 5.02 -13.06 -8.61
CA GLY A 259 3.92 -13.55 -9.44
C GLY A 259 3.54 -12.58 -10.57
N GLN A 260 3.37 -11.29 -10.25
CA GLN A 260 3.07 -10.26 -11.26
C GLN A 260 4.15 -10.13 -12.35
N ILE A 261 5.43 -10.30 -11.98
CA ILE A 261 6.55 -10.32 -12.93
C ILE A 261 6.43 -11.53 -13.87
N ILE A 262 6.10 -12.71 -13.33
CA ILE A 262 5.93 -13.94 -14.11
C ILE A 262 4.76 -13.79 -15.10
N LEU A 263 3.63 -13.24 -14.65
CA LEU A 263 2.48 -12.99 -15.53
C LEU A 263 2.81 -11.99 -16.65
N SER A 264 3.60 -10.95 -16.34
CA SER A 264 4.10 -10.01 -17.35
C SER A 264 5.01 -10.71 -18.37
N PHE A 265 5.87 -11.63 -17.92
CA PHE A 265 6.71 -12.43 -18.81
C PHE A 265 5.88 -13.34 -19.73
N PHE A 266 4.83 -13.99 -19.20
CA PHE A 266 3.92 -14.77 -20.04
C PHE A 266 3.16 -13.92 -21.05
N ALA A 267 2.69 -12.73 -20.66
CA ALA A 267 2.05 -11.80 -21.59
C ALA A 267 3.01 -11.38 -22.72
N ALA A 268 4.27 -11.10 -22.40
CA ALA A 268 5.33 -10.79 -23.38
C ALA A 268 5.58 -11.94 -24.35
N ARG A 269 5.55 -13.18 -23.86
CA ARG A 269 5.72 -14.39 -24.69
C ARG A 269 4.56 -14.65 -25.63
N ILE A 270 3.34 -14.20 -25.30
CA ILE A 270 2.16 -14.34 -26.18
C ILE A 270 2.30 -13.40 -27.38
N SER A 271 2.45 -12.09 -27.14
CA SER A 271 2.76 -11.09 -28.16
C SER A 271 3.04 -9.73 -27.53
N VAL A 272 3.62 -8.81 -28.32
CA VAL A 272 3.83 -7.41 -27.91
C VAL A 272 2.48 -6.72 -27.61
N ILE A 273 1.45 -6.98 -28.42
CA ILE A 273 0.11 -6.41 -28.21
C ILE A 273 -0.51 -6.96 -26.93
N ALA A 274 -0.37 -8.26 -26.65
CA ALA A 274 -0.88 -8.86 -25.42
C ALA A 274 -0.19 -8.30 -24.17
N LEU A 275 1.13 -8.09 -24.23
CA LEU A 275 1.87 -7.40 -23.18
C LEU A 275 1.36 -5.97 -22.97
N ALA A 276 1.12 -5.21 -24.04
CA ALA A 276 0.60 -3.85 -23.94
C ALA A 276 -0.78 -3.82 -23.26
N VAL A 277 -1.70 -4.68 -23.68
CA VAL A 277 -3.03 -4.83 -23.03
C VAL A 277 -2.87 -5.22 -21.55
N HIS A 278 -2.00 -6.19 -21.25
CA HIS A 278 -1.75 -6.61 -19.87
C HIS A 278 -1.24 -5.45 -19.01
N GLN A 279 -0.30 -4.64 -19.51
CA GLN A 279 0.23 -3.49 -18.78
C GLN A 279 -0.85 -2.43 -18.50
N VAL A 280 -1.76 -2.16 -19.46
CA VAL A 280 -2.91 -1.27 -19.22
C VAL A 280 -3.75 -1.78 -18.05
N PHE A 281 -4.10 -3.08 -18.04
CA PHE A 281 -4.87 -3.66 -16.94
C PHE A 281 -4.11 -3.67 -15.61
N VAL A 282 -2.80 -3.91 -15.59
CA VAL A 282 -1.98 -3.81 -14.37
C VAL A 282 -2.04 -2.39 -13.79
N ARG A 283 -2.02 -1.35 -14.63
CA ARG A 283 -2.19 0.04 -14.18
C ARG A 283 -3.57 0.28 -13.58
N ILE A 284 -4.64 -0.12 -14.27
CA ILE A 284 -6.00 -0.02 -13.73
C ILE A 284 -6.11 -0.78 -12.40
N GLN A 285 -5.58 -2.00 -12.35
CA GLN A 285 -5.57 -2.85 -11.16
C GLN A 285 -4.80 -2.23 -9.99
N SER A 286 -3.70 -1.51 -10.22
CA SER A 286 -2.96 -0.84 -9.14
C SER A 286 -3.82 0.20 -8.42
N VAL A 287 -4.62 0.98 -9.17
CA VAL A 287 -5.55 1.98 -8.60
C VAL A 287 -6.65 1.28 -7.80
N LEU A 288 -7.28 0.25 -8.37
CA LEU A 288 -8.32 -0.53 -7.69
C LEU A 288 -7.78 -1.24 -6.44
N SER A 289 -6.53 -1.69 -6.47
CA SER A 289 -5.88 -2.35 -5.34
C SER A 289 -5.71 -1.40 -4.16
N MET A 290 -5.41 -0.11 -4.38
CA MET A 290 -5.35 0.86 -3.29
C MET A 290 -6.71 1.06 -2.61
N VAL A 291 -7.78 1.09 -3.40
CA VAL A 291 -9.15 1.15 -2.87
C VAL A 291 -9.43 -0.08 -2.02
N ASN A 292 -9.10 -1.28 -2.51
CA ASN A 292 -9.27 -2.53 -1.76
C ASN A 292 -8.42 -2.56 -0.48
N TRP A 293 -7.19 -2.04 -0.51
CA TRP A 293 -6.32 -1.89 0.65
C TRP A 293 -6.94 -0.98 1.73
N GLY A 294 -7.60 0.11 1.35
CA GLY A 294 -8.32 0.96 2.30
C GLY A 294 -9.42 0.20 3.08
N PHE A 295 -10.14 -0.70 2.41
CA PHE A 295 -11.10 -1.59 3.10
C PHE A 295 -10.42 -2.66 3.95
N SER A 296 -9.32 -3.25 3.47
CA SER A 296 -8.52 -4.23 4.23
C SER A 296 -8.04 -3.66 5.56
N ILE A 297 -7.58 -2.41 5.58
CA ILE A 297 -7.18 -1.70 6.80
C ILE A 297 -8.35 -1.56 7.77
N SER A 298 -9.54 -1.20 7.28
CA SER A 298 -10.73 -1.14 8.14
C SER A 298 -11.06 -2.50 8.76
N GLY A 299 -10.91 -3.59 8.01
CA GLY A 299 -11.05 -4.95 8.53
C GLY A 299 -10.03 -5.24 9.62
N MET A 300 -8.75 -4.98 9.34
CA MET A 300 -7.64 -5.16 10.26
C MET A 300 -7.86 -4.42 11.59
N THR A 301 -8.25 -3.15 11.53
CA THR A 301 -8.50 -2.35 12.72
C THR A 301 -9.71 -2.83 13.51
N LEU A 302 -10.88 -2.94 12.86
CA LEU A 302 -12.13 -3.20 13.57
C LEU A 302 -12.18 -4.62 14.13
N VAL A 303 -11.73 -5.61 13.36
CA VAL A 303 -11.61 -7.00 13.83
C VAL A 303 -10.58 -7.08 14.94
N GLY A 304 -9.41 -6.45 14.78
CA GLY A 304 -8.37 -6.48 15.80
C GLY A 304 -8.81 -5.83 17.12
N LYS A 305 -9.54 -4.71 17.09
CA LYS A 305 -10.08 -4.06 18.29
C LYS A 305 -11.11 -4.96 18.98
N SER A 306 -12.05 -5.53 18.23
CA SER A 306 -13.05 -6.43 18.80
C SER A 306 -12.42 -7.70 19.39
N ILE A 307 -11.36 -8.24 18.79
CA ILE A 307 -10.59 -9.36 19.35
C ILE A 307 -9.87 -8.95 20.63
N GLY A 308 -9.22 -7.78 20.65
CA GLY A 308 -8.59 -7.25 21.86
C GLY A 308 -9.58 -7.02 23.00
N ALA A 309 -10.83 -6.68 22.68
CA ALA A 309 -11.93 -6.55 23.64
C ALA A 309 -12.61 -7.90 24.00
N GLU A 310 -12.06 -9.03 23.53
CA GLU A 310 -12.65 -10.37 23.67
C GLU A 310 -14.07 -10.53 23.09
N ASN A 311 -14.53 -9.57 22.28
CA ASN A 311 -15.84 -9.57 21.64
C ASN A 311 -15.78 -10.20 20.24
N PHE A 312 -15.69 -11.53 20.22
CA PHE A 312 -15.53 -12.29 18.98
C PHE A 312 -16.73 -12.23 18.02
N GLU A 313 -17.94 -12.03 18.55
CA GLU A 313 -19.13 -11.91 17.70
C GLU A 313 -19.17 -10.55 17.00
N GLU A 314 -18.76 -9.49 17.69
CA GLU A 314 -18.55 -8.18 17.06
C GLU A 314 -17.43 -8.24 16.02
N ALA A 315 -16.34 -8.95 16.29
CA ALA A 315 -15.26 -9.16 15.33
C ALA A 315 -15.77 -9.78 14.02
N LYS A 316 -16.61 -10.83 14.11
CA LYS A 316 -17.25 -11.45 12.93
C LYS A 316 -18.23 -10.50 12.23
N LYS A 317 -19.02 -9.74 12.99
CA LYS A 317 -19.96 -8.75 12.44
C LYS A 317 -19.24 -7.65 11.67
N ASN A 318 -18.17 -7.12 12.24
CA ASN A 318 -17.30 -6.12 11.62
C ASN A 318 -16.66 -6.68 10.34
N GLY A 319 -16.06 -7.87 10.41
CA GLY A 319 -15.45 -8.50 9.24
C GLY A 319 -16.40 -8.75 8.08
N ARG A 320 -17.62 -9.23 8.36
CA ARG A 320 -18.67 -9.39 7.32
C ARG A 320 -19.14 -8.06 6.74
N MET A 321 -19.24 -7.00 7.56
CA MET A 321 -19.63 -5.69 7.07
C MET A 321 -18.57 -5.10 6.13
N VAL A 322 -17.28 -5.21 6.49
CA VAL A 322 -16.18 -4.79 5.60
C VAL A 322 -16.26 -5.51 4.27
N ALA A 323 -16.41 -6.84 4.28
CA ALA A 323 -16.57 -7.63 3.05
C ALA A 323 -17.77 -7.18 2.22
N ARG A 324 -18.92 -6.88 2.85
CA ARG A 324 -20.13 -6.40 2.16
C ARG A 324 -19.90 -5.06 1.47
N VAL A 325 -19.25 -4.11 2.17
CA VAL A 325 -18.95 -2.79 1.60
C VAL A 325 -17.94 -2.92 0.44
N SER A 326 -16.90 -3.74 0.60
CA SER A 326 -15.93 -4.03 -0.47
C SER A 326 -16.59 -4.64 -1.71
N TRP A 327 -17.53 -5.57 -1.51
CA TRP A 327 -18.29 -6.17 -2.60
C TRP A 327 -19.14 -5.16 -3.36
N ILE A 328 -19.90 -4.31 -2.64
CA ILE A 328 -20.70 -3.24 -3.27
C ILE A 328 -19.78 -2.31 -4.07
N ASN A 329 -18.66 -1.91 -3.50
CA ASN A 329 -17.69 -1.05 -4.18
C ASN A 329 -17.13 -1.71 -5.46
N ALA A 330 -16.75 -2.99 -5.40
CA ALA A 330 -16.22 -3.71 -6.54
C ALA A 330 -17.24 -3.88 -7.66
N VAL A 331 -18.50 -4.16 -7.32
CA VAL A 331 -19.59 -4.26 -8.31
C VAL A 331 -19.85 -2.90 -8.97
N VAL A 332 -19.94 -1.82 -8.18
CA VAL A 332 -20.17 -0.47 -8.72
C VAL A 332 -19.02 -0.04 -9.63
N VAL A 333 -17.78 -0.10 -9.15
CA VAL A 333 -16.60 0.32 -9.93
C VAL A 333 -16.38 -0.58 -11.14
N GLY A 334 -16.55 -1.90 -10.98
CA GLY A 334 -16.46 -2.84 -12.09
C GLY A 334 -17.50 -2.60 -13.18
N THR A 335 -18.74 -2.31 -12.80
CA THR A 335 -19.81 -1.97 -13.74
C THR A 335 -19.48 -0.70 -14.52
N LEU A 336 -18.98 0.34 -13.85
CA LEU A 336 -18.54 1.57 -14.50
C LEU A 336 -17.39 1.31 -15.48
N LEU A 337 -16.38 0.52 -15.09
CA LEU A 337 -15.26 0.15 -15.97
C LEU A 337 -15.72 -0.62 -17.21
N TYR A 338 -16.73 -1.49 -17.07
CA TYR A 338 -17.27 -2.22 -18.21
C TYR A 338 -18.03 -1.29 -19.18
N ILE A 339 -18.92 -0.44 -18.66
CA ILE A 339 -19.69 0.53 -19.45
C ILE A 339 -18.77 1.46 -20.23
N PHE A 340 -17.73 1.98 -19.57
CA PHE A 340 -16.77 2.90 -20.17
C PHE A 340 -15.49 2.21 -20.68
N SER A 341 -15.56 0.91 -20.98
CA SER A 341 -14.39 0.08 -21.30
C SER A 341 -13.51 0.65 -22.41
N GLU A 342 -14.12 1.14 -23.49
CA GLU A 342 -13.41 1.74 -24.62
C GLU A 342 -12.75 3.07 -24.25
N ASN A 343 -13.48 3.96 -23.56
CA ASN A 343 -12.94 5.23 -23.08
C ASN A 343 -11.78 5.02 -22.11
N VAL A 344 -11.90 4.04 -21.20
CA VAL A 344 -10.85 3.69 -20.25
C VAL A 344 -9.60 3.21 -20.98
N MET A 345 -9.73 2.33 -21.98
CA MET A 345 -8.59 1.87 -22.78
C MET A 345 -7.95 3.02 -23.59
N ALA A 346 -8.77 3.90 -24.17
CA ALA A 346 -8.32 5.03 -24.99
C ALA A 346 -7.54 6.09 -24.19
N ILE A 347 -7.69 6.17 -22.87
CA ILE A 347 -6.86 7.02 -22.01
C ILE A 347 -5.38 6.57 -22.04
N PHE A 348 -5.13 5.27 -22.21
CA PHE A 348 -3.77 4.72 -22.13
C PHE A 348 -3.06 4.62 -23.48
N THR A 349 -3.81 4.47 -24.58
CA THR A 349 -3.22 4.26 -25.90
C THR A 349 -4.18 4.66 -27.02
N HIS A 350 -3.61 5.01 -28.17
CA HIS A 350 -4.33 5.26 -29.43
C HIS A 350 -4.25 4.07 -30.39
N ASP A 351 -3.57 2.99 -30.01
CA ASP A 351 -3.49 1.76 -30.84
C ASP A 351 -4.83 1.01 -30.83
N ALA A 352 -5.49 0.99 -31.99
CA ALA A 352 -6.79 0.35 -32.17
C ALA A 352 -6.78 -1.15 -31.85
N GLN A 353 -5.67 -1.86 -32.07
CA GLN A 353 -5.57 -3.30 -31.76
C GLN A 353 -5.54 -3.53 -30.26
N VAL A 354 -4.78 -2.72 -29.52
CA VAL A 354 -4.72 -2.79 -28.04
C VAL A 354 -6.08 -2.44 -27.44
N ILE A 355 -6.77 -1.42 -27.96
CA ILE A 355 -8.12 -1.05 -27.49
C ILE A 355 -9.12 -2.19 -27.75
N THR A 356 -9.11 -2.76 -28.96
CA THR A 356 -10.06 -3.82 -29.34
C THR A 356 -9.88 -5.07 -28.48
N ILE A 357 -8.64 -5.52 -28.30
CA ILE A 357 -8.33 -6.70 -27.47
C ILE A 357 -8.56 -6.39 -25.98
N GLY A 358 -8.22 -5.19 -25.51
CA GLY A 358 -8.52 -4.77 -24.14
C GLY A 358 -10.02 -4.75 -23.85
N LYS A 359 -10.83 -4.23 -24.77
CA LYS A 359 -12.30 -4.21 -24.65
C LYS A 359 -12.88 -5.61 -24.57
N SER A 360 -12.39 -6.57 -25.37
CA SER A 360 -12.89 -7.96 -25.34
C SER A 360 -12.56 -8.67 -24.02
N ILE A 361 -11.44 -8.33 -23.38
CA ILE A 361 -11.00 -8.92 -22.10
C ILE A 361 -11.57 -8.17 -20.89
N MET A 362 -12.07 -6.94 -21.05
CA MET A 362 -12.55 -6.10 -19.95
C MET A 362 -13.61 -6.79 -19.09
N LEU A 363 -14.49 -7.61 -19.68
CA LEU A 363 -15.49 -8.36 -18.90
C LEU A 363 -14.83 -9.33 -17.92
N ILE A 364 -13.81 -10.08 -18.37
CA ILE A 364 -13.03 -11.00 -17.53
C ILE A 364 -12.35 -10.20 -16.40
N PHE A 365 -11.74 -9.07 -16.76
CA PHE A 365 -11.08 -8.19 -15.80
C PHE A 365 -12.03 -7.62 -14.74
N VAL A 366 -13.25 -7.24 -15.12
CA VAL A 366 -14.26 -6.70 -14.21
C VAL A 366 -14.81 -7.79 -13.28
N ILE A 367 -15.07 -8.99 -13.80
CA ILE A 367 -15.50 -10.14 -12.99
C ILE A 367 -14.44 -10.47 -11.94
N LEU A 368 -13.15 -10.41 -12.28
CA LEU A 368 -12.02 -10.61 -11.35
C LEU A 368 -12.03 -9.64 -10.16
N GLN A 369 -12.52 -8.40 -10.33
CA GLN A 369 -12.44 -7.40 -9.26
C GLN A 369 -13.30 -7.77 -8.04
N VAL A 370 -14.39 -8.53 -8.23
CA VAL A 370 -15.28 -8.93 -7.16
C VAL A 370 -14.61 -9.91 -6.17
N PRO A 371 -14.09 -11.08 -6.59
CA PRO A 371 -13.38 -11.98 -5.68
C PRO A 371 -12.12 -11.31 -5.12
N LYS A 372 -11.39 -10.50 -5.91
CA LYS A 372 -10.21 -9.77 -5.43
C LYS A 372 -10.52 -8.80 -4.29
N ALA A 373 -11.57 -8.00 -4.42
CA ALA A 373 -11.98 -7.05 -3.38
C ALA A 373 -12.43 -7.76 -2.10
N LEU A 374 -13.20 -8.84 -2.24
CA LEU A 374 -13.61 -9.68 -1.11
C LEU A 374 -12.42 -10.38 -0.45
N ASN A 375 -11.50 -10.95 -1.24
CA ASN A 375 -10.31 -11.62 -0.75
C ASN A 375 -9.43 -10.65 0.04
N THR A 376 -9.26 -9.44 -0.48
CA THR A 376 -8.51 -8.37 0.19
C THR A 376 -9.17 -7.95 1.51
N ALA A 377 -10.50 -7.86 1.55
CA ALA A 377 -11.25 -7.57 2.78
C ALA A 377 -11.07 -8.67 3.85
N TYR A 378 -11.21 -9.94 3.47
CA TYR A 378 -10.99 -11.06 4.40
C TYR A 378 -9.53 -11.20 4.81
N SER A 379 -8.58 -10.90 3.93
CA SER A 379 -7.17 -10.83 4.28
C SER A 379 -6.94 -9.76 5.35
N GLY A 380 -7.55 -8.57 5.21
CA GLY A 380 -7.56 -7.54 6.24
C GLY A 380 -8.11 -8.03 7.58
N ASN A 381 -9.24 -8.73 7.57
CA ASN A 381 -9.82 -9.34 8.77
C ASN A 381 -8.85 -10.32 9.45
N LEU A 382 -8.18 -11.17 8.67
CA LEU A 382 -7.17 -12.13 9.18
C LEU A 382 -5.91 -11.44 9.69
N ARG A 383 -5.48 -10.32 9.08
CA ARG A 383 -4.40 -9.47 9.63
C ARG A 383 -4.80 -8.91 11.00
N GLY A 384 -6.03 -8.43 11.16
CA GLY A 384 -6.57 -7.99 12.46
C GLY A 384 -6.59 -9.11 13.51
N ALA A 385 -6.82 -10.35 13.07
CA ALA A 385 -6.76 -11.53 13.91
C ALA A 385 -5.33 -12.05 14.18
N ALA A 386 -4.31 -11.41 13.61
CA ALA A 386 -2.89 -11.82 13.66
C ALA A 386 -2.58 -13.18 13.01
N ASP A 387 -3.43 -13.69 12.11
CA ASP A 387 -3.21 -14.96 11.40
C ASP A 387 -2.42 -14.73 10.09
N LEU A 388 -1.23 -14.12 10.22
CA LEU A 388 -0.41 -13.68 9.08
C LEU A 388 0.36 -14.83 8.41
N ALA A 389 0.72 -15.87 9.17
CA ALA A 389 1.41 -17.04 8.62
C ALA A 389 0.50 -17.78 7.62
N TRP A 390 -0.80 -17.84 7.90
CA TRP A 390 -1.78 -18.38 6.96
C TRP A 390 -1.80 -17.60 5.64
N LEU A 391 -1.87 -16.27 5.70
CA LEU A 391 -1.88 -15.42 4.50
C LEU A 391 -0.61 -15.62 3.65
N MET A 392 0.54 -15.72 4.30
CA MET A 392 1.82 -15.99 3.65
C MET A 392 1.84 -17.33 2.92
N TRP A 393 1.51 -18.43 3.59
CA TRP A 393 1.52 -19.76 2.98
C TRP A 393 0.48 -19.89 1.87
N LEU A 394 -0.69 -19.28 2.06
CA LEU A 394 -1.73 -19.20 1.04
C LEU A 394 -1.22 -18.46 -0.21
N ALA A 395 -0.52 -17.34 -0.05
CA ALA A 395 0.06 -16.60 -1.17
C ALA A 395 1.16 -17.40 -1.89
N ILE A 396 2.03 -18.10 -1.15
CA ILE A 396 3.06 -18.98 -1.74
C ILE A 396 2.42 -20.09 -2.58
N GLY A 397 1.44 -20.79 -2.03
CA GLY A 397 0.71 -21.85 -2.75
C GLY A 397 0.01 -21.32 -4.00
N ALA A 398 -0.71 -20.21 -3.85
CA ALA A 398 -1.42 -19.53 -4.93
C ALA A 398 -0.50 -19.12 -6.09
N VAL A 399 0.63 -18.46 -5.80
CA VAL A 399 1.57 -18.04 -6.87
C VAL A 399 2.14 -19.24 -7.62
N ILE A 400 2.55 -20.29 -6.90
CA ILE A 400 3.12 -21.49 -7.54
C ILE A 400 2.07 -22.23 -8.37
N MET A 401 0.89 -22.49 -7.79
CA MET A 401 -0.14 -23.30 -8.43
C MET A 401 -0.88 -22.53 -9.53
N ASN A 402 -1.24 -21.27 -9.28
CA ASN A 402 -2.09 -20.50 -10.18
C ASN A 402 -1.26 -19.60 -11.10
N GLU A 403 -0.40 -18.73 -10.55
CA GLU A 403 0.33 -17.75 -11.37
C GLU A 403 1.45 -18.35 -12.22
N ILE A 404 2.05 -19.47 -11.80
CA ILE A 404 3.07 -20.19 -12.59
C ILE A 404 2.42 -21.31 -13.39
N ILE A 405 1.90 -22.35 -12.72
CA ILE A 405 1.44 -23.58 -13.38
C ILE A 405 0.12 -23.34 -14.13
N GLY A 406 -0.90 -22.81 -13.44
CA GLY A 406 -2.23 -22.57 -14.02
C GLY A 406 -2.20 -21.59 -15.18
N ALA A 407 -1.44 -20.50 -15.04
CA ALA A 407 -1.28 -19.50 -16.09
C ALA A 407 -0.60 -20.09 -17.33
N TYR A 408 0.41 -20.94 -17.15
CA TYR A 408 1.06 -21.63 -18.26
C TYR A 408 0.09 -22.57 -18.99
N ILE A 409 -0.65 -23.39 -18.24
CA ILE A 409 -1.61 -24.36 -18.80
C ILE A 409 -2.73 -23.65 -19.57
N LEU A 410 -3.38 -22.65 -18.99
CA LEU A 410 -4.51 -21.96 -19.63
C LEU A 410 -4.06 -21.15 -20.85
N SER A 411 -2.92 -20.45 -20.74
CA SER A 411 -2.49 -19.51 -21.78
C SER A 411 -1.81 -20.20 -22.95
N PHE A 412 -0.94 -21.18 -22.67
CA PHE A 412 -0.15 -21.88 -23.69
C PHE A 412 -0.63 -23.31 -23.94
N GLY A 413 -1.00 -24.06 -22.90
CA GLY A 413 -1.46 -25.45 -23.03
C GLY A 413 -2.82 -25.57 -23.73
N LEU A 414 -3.78 -24.71 -23.36
CA LEU A 414 -5.12 -24.64 -23.95
C LEU A 414 -5.24 -23.58 -25.06
N GLY A 415 -4.17 -22.82 -25.32
CA GLY A 415 -4.14 -21.81 -26.38
C GLY A 415 -5.07 -20.61 -26.17
N LEU A 416 -5.56 -20.36 -24.94
CA LEU A 416 -6.44 -19.21 -24.66
C LEU A 416 -5.70 -17.86 -24.66
N GLY A 417 -4.37 -17.87 -24.80
CA GLY A 417 -3.54 -16.67 -24.88
C GLY A 417 -3.78 -15.73 -23.70
N LEU A 418 -4.02 -14.45 -23.99
CA LEU A 418 -4.19 -13.43 -22.96
C LEU A 418 -5.46 -13.63 -22.11
N ALA A 419 -6.54 -14.18 -22.70
CA ALA A 419 -7.74 -14.51 -21.93
C ALA A 419 -7.44 -15.57 -20.87
N GLY A 420 -6.61 -16.57 -21.19
CA GLY A 420 -6.14 -17.58 -20.25
C GLY A 420 -5.41 -16.98 -19.04
N LEU A 421 -4.55 -15.98 -19.26
CA LEU A 421 -3.83 -15.27 -18.19
C LEU A 421 -4.75 -14.53 -17.21
N TRP A 422 -5.87 -13.99 -17.69
CA TRP A 422 -6.82 -13.28 -16.81
C TRP A 422 -7.86 -14.21 -16.19
N LEU A 423 -8.23 -15.29 -16.87
CA LEU A 423 -9.12 -16.32 -16.33
C LEU A 423 -8.50 -17.04 -15.12
N ILE A 424 -7.20 -17.37 -15.17
CA ILE A 424 -6.53 -18.00 -14.02
C ILE A 424 -6.51 -17.08 -12.80
N GLN A 425 -6.44 -15.77 -12.98
CA GLN A 425 -6.50 -14.83 -11.86
C GLN A 425 -7.88 -14.84 -11.19
N ILE A 426 -8.97 -15.05 -11.95
CA ILE A 426 -10.32 -15.19 -11.36
C ILE A 426 -10.34 -16.42 -10.45
N PHE A 427 -9.78 -17.54 -10.94
CA PHE A 427 -9.68 -18.76 -10.16
C PHE A 427 -8.82 -18.54 -8.91
N ASP A 428 -7.65 -17.93 -9.05
CA ASP A 428 -6.74 -17.63 -7.93
C ASP A 428 -7.42 -16.81 -6.83
N GLU A 429 -8.02 -15.67 -7.18
CA GLU A 429 -8.66 -14.80 -6.20
C GLU A 429 -9.90 -15.45 -5.58
N SER A 430 -10.61 -16.29 -6.34
CA SER A 430 -11.79 -17.03 -5.85
C SER A 430 -11.41 -18.17 -4.90
N GLU A 431 -10.33 -18.89 -5.20
CA GLU A 431 -9.77 -19.93 -4.33
C GLU A 431 -9.31 -19.31 -3.01
N ARG A 432 -8.46 -18.28 -3.08
CA ARG A 432 -7.96 -17.57 -1.90
C ARG A 432 -9.09 -16.97 -1.07
N LEU A 433 -10.09 -16.37 -1.72
CA LEU A 433 -11.29 -15.89 -1.05
C LEU A 433 -11.98 -17.00 -0.26
N THR A 434 -12.24 -18.14 -0.90
CA THR A 434 -12.94 -19.27 -0.29
C THR A 434 -12.18 -19.80 0.93
N LEU A 435 -10.87 -19.98 0.78
CA LEU A 435 -9.97 -20.43 1.84
C LEU A 435 -9.89 -19.42 3.00
N ASN A 436 -9.85 -18.12 2.71
CA ASN A 436 -9.85 -17.05 3.71
C ASN A 436 -11.20 -16.92 4.45
N ILE A 437 -12.33 -17.05 3.74
CA ILE A 437 -13.67 -17.10 4.37
C ILE A 437 -13.75 -18.29 5.31
N TRP A 438 -13.35 -19.47 4.85
CA TRP A 438 -13.34 -20.68 5.65
C TRP A 438 -12.48 -20.52 6.90
N ARG A 439 -11.25 -20.03 6.74
CA ARG A 439 -10.31 -19.79 7.85
C ARG A 439 -10.88 -18.79 8.87
N PHE A 440 -11.46 -17.70 8.40
CA PHE A 440 -12.04 -16.68 9.26
C PHE A 440 -13.27 -17.19 10.01
N ASN A 441 -14.16 -17.96 9.36
CA ASN A 441 -15.37 -18.49 9.98
C ASN A 441 -15.09 -19.60 11.00
N LYS A 442 -14.07 -20.43 10.76
CA LYS A 442 -13.67 -21.53 11.67
C LYS A 442 -13.22 -20.99 13.04
N GLY A 443 -12.78 -19.74 13.11
CA GLY A 443 -12.48 -19.08 14.39
C GLY A 443 -11.24 -19.63 15.08
N ASN A 444 -10.35 -20.33 14.38
CA ASN A 444 -9.08 -20.83 14.95
C ASN A 444 -8.21 -19.69 15.47
N TRP A 445 -8.38 -18.48 14.93
CA TRP A 445 -7.74 -17.26 15.38
C TRP A 445 -8.18 -16.80 16.78
N LYS A 446 -9.26 -17.36 17.35
CA LYS A 446 -9.65 -17.11 18.75
C LYS A 446 -8.61 -17.63 19.76
N LYS A 447 -7.69 -18.50 19.33
CA LYS A 447 -6.65 -19.12 20.16
C LYS A 447 -5.27 -18.45 20.01
N VAL A 448 -5.14 -17.41 19.18
CA VAL A 448 -3.85 -16.85 18.69
C VAL A 448 -3.48 -15.52 19.33
#